data_AF-A0A2P2LVJ9-F1
#
_entry.id   AF-A0A2P2LVJ9-F1
#
_cell.length_a   1.000
_cell.length_b   1.000
_cell.length_c   1.000
_cell.angle_alpha   90.00
_cell.angle_beta   90.00
_cell.angle_gamma   90.00
#
_symmetry.space_group_name_H-M   'P 1'
#
loop_
_entity.id
_entity.type
_entity.pdbx_description
1 polymer ?
#
loop_
_entity_poly.entity_id
_entity_poly.type
_entity_poly.pdbx_seq_one_letter_code
_entity_poly.pdbx_strand_id
1 'polypeptide(L)'
;MVLNFGYFVDQLAAFLLSSFFTNTLILPAINGPTEGLMIIYAAHFYTAFVGAEWWAQDFAKSLPFLSWVPFISEISTVKVVLYLMIAFGVIPTVTLNVSNVHKVVQARNGSMLLALAMLYPYCVLLGGVIMWHYLSPSDIMGKYPHLVVLGTGLAFGFLVGRMILAHLCDEPKGLKTNMCLSLLYLPFAIANSLTARLNDGVPLVDELWVLLGYCLFTVGLYLHFATSVIHEITAALGICCFRITRKEA
;
A
#
# COMPACT_ATOMS: atom_id res chain seq x y z
N MET A 1 -13.64 -3.37 -0.66
CA MET A 1 -12.27 -3.81 -1.06
C MET A 1 -11.35 -2.65 -1.44
N VAL A 2 -11.81 -1.68 -2.25
CA VAL A 2 -11.07 -0.42 -2.53
C VAL A 2 -10.73 0.37 -1.25
N LEU A 3 -11.61 0.29 -0.23
CA LEU A 3 -11.40 0.73 1.16
C LEU A 3 -10.09 0.27 1.80
N ASN A 4 -9.67 -0.97 1.56
CA ASN A 4 -8.49 -1.54 2.18
C ASN A 4 -7.20 -1.11 1.46
N PHE A 5 -7.28 -0.67 0.20
CA PHE A 5 -6.08 -0.41 -0.59
C PHE A 5 -5.54 1.01 -0.39
N GLY A 6 -6.39 2.02 -0.49
CA GLY A 6 -6.00 3.41 -0.26
C GLY A 6 -5.56 3.66 1.19
N TYR A 7 -6.31 3.12 2.16
CA TYR A 7 -5.96 3.22 3.58
C TYR A 7 -4.62 2.56 3.89
N PHE A 8 -4.36 1.37 3.37
CA PHE A 8 -3.12 0.64 3.64
C PHE A 8 -1.90 1.32 3.01
N VAL A 9 -2.06 1.90 1.81
CA VAL A 9 -0.99 2.65 1.14
C VAL A 9 -0.66 3.94 1.91
N ASP A 10 -1.65 4.69 2.36
CA ASP A 10 -1.44 5.94 3.11
C ASP A 10 -0.93 5.71 4.53
N GLN A 11 -1.46 4.71 5.24
CA GLN A 11 -1.05 4.37 6.62
C GLN A 11 0.39 3.83 6.66
N LEU A 12 0.76 3.01 5.68
CA LEU A 12 2.08 2.40 5.63
C LEU A 12 3.14 3.34 5.03
N ALA A 13 2.78 4.25 4.12
CA ALA A 13 3.66 5.37 3.72
C ALA A 13 3.97 6.31 4.91
N ALA A 14 2.97 6.59 5.75
CA ALA A 14 3.15 7.37 6.98
C ALA A 14 3.99 6.62 8.03
N PHE A 15 3.80 5.30 8.17
CA PHE A 15 4.62 4.41 9.00
C PHE A 15 6.09 4.36 8.57
N LEU A 16 6.34 4.25 7.27
CA LEU A 16 7.68 4.20 6.70
C LEU A 16 8.43 5.53 6.87
N LEU A 17 7.72 6.66 6.75
CA LEU A 17 8.30 7.97 6.99
C LEU A 17 8.72 8.15 8.47
N SER A 18 7.91 7.65 9.40
CA SER A 18 8.17 7.75 10.85
C SER A 18 9.30 6.83 11.32
N SER A 19 9.31 5.56 10.90
CA SER A 19 10.26 4.56 11.43
C SER A 19 11.71 4.83 11.02
N PHE A 20 11.94 5.58 9.94
CA PHE A 20 13.23 5.57 9.26
C PHE A 20 14.17 6.74 9.63
N PHE A 21 13.61 7.88 10.07
CA PHE A 21 14.39 9.10 10.30
C PHE A 21 14.84 9.30 11.74
N THR A 22 14.19 8.64 12.70
CA THR A 22 14.33 8.94 14.13
C THR A 22 15.33 8.07 14.87
N ASN A 23 15.72 6.89 14.35
CA ASN A 23 16.29 5.78 15.14
C ASN A 23 15.50 5.49 16.44
N THR A 24 14.26 5.96 16.50
CA THR A 24 13.32 5.74 17.59
C THR A 24 11.96 5.53 16.96
N LEU A 25 11.31 4.43 17.33
CA LEU A 25 9.99 4.08 16.86
C LEU A 25 8.98 5.00 17.54
N ILE A 26 8.86 6.25 17.07
CA ILE A 26 7.84 7.17 17.55
C ILE A 26 6.54 6.79 16.86
N LEU A 27 5.88 5.79 17.45
CA LEU A 27 4.52 5.41 17.11
C LEU A 27 3.60 6.54 17.57
N PRO A 28 2.77 7.12 16.69
CA PRO A 28 1.60 7.84 17.13
C PRO A 28 0.77 6.90 18.02
N ALA A 29 0.36 7.36 19.20
CA ALA A 29 -0.44 6.56 20.15
C ALA A 29 -1.84 6.19 19.62
N ILE A 30 -2.22 6.74 18.46
CA ILE A 30 -3.46 6.48 17.72
C ILE A 30 -3.05 6.35 16.25
N ASN A 31 -3.51 5.30 15.55
CA ASN A 31 -3.21 4.93 14.15
C ASN A 31 -1.85 4.23 13.90
N GLY A 32 -1.30 3.51 14.89
CA GLY A 32 -0.13 2.65 14.69
C GLY A 32 -0.42 1.43 13.78
N PRO A 33 0.60 0.70 13.29
CA PRO A 33 0.42 -0.49 12.44
C PRO A 33 -0.47 -1.56 13.07
N THR A 34 -0.28 -1.79 14.38
CA THR A 34 -1.07 -2.75 15.16
C THR A 34 -2.53 -2.35 15.26
N GLU A 35 -2.80 -1.06 15.49
CA GLU A 35 -4.18 -0.54 15.58
C GLU A 35 -4.86 -0.55 14.22
N GLY A 36 -4.14 -0.20 13.14
CA GLY A 36 -4.63 -0.30 11.78
C GLY A 36 -5.04 -1.72 11.41
N LEU A 37 -4.22 -2.73 11.76
CA LEU A 37 -4.56 -4.14 11.59
C LEU A 37 -5.80 -4.54 12.39
N MET A 38 -5.92 -4.08 13.65
CA MET A 38 -7.10 -4.35 14.47
C MET A 38 -8.38 -3.76 13.89
N ILE A 39 -8.32 -2.52 13.36
CA ILE A 39 -9.45 -1.88 12.67
C ILE A 39 -9.85 -2.69 11.43
N ILE A 40 -8.86 -3.17 10.65
CA ILE A 40 -9.11 -4.00 9.48
C ILE A 40 -9.79 -5.31 9.89
N TYR A 41 -9.30 -6.01 10.92
CA TYR A 41 -9.93 -7.23 11.39
C TYR A 41 -11.35 -7.00 11.89
N ALA A 42 -11.57 -5.95 12.69
CA ALA A 42 -12.90 -5.57 13.16
C ALA A 42 -13.85 -5.28 11.98
N ALA A 43 -13.39 -4.59 10.94
CA ALA A 43 -14.18 -4.33 9.73
C ALA A 43 -14.52 -5.62 8.97
N HIS A 44 -13.61 -6.59 8.88
CA HIS A 44 -13.88 -7.89 8.26
C HIS A 44 -14.88 -8.71 9.08
N PHE A 45 -14.73 -8.76 10.40
CA PHE A 45 -15.70 -9.39 11.29
C PHE A 45 -17.08 -8.74 11.16
N TYR A 46 -17.14 -7.41 11.18
CA TYR A 46 -18.39 -6.68 10.98
C TYR A 46 -19.03 -7.03 9.63
N THR A 47 -18.25 -7.01 8.55
CA THR A 47 -18.71 -7.40 7.20
C THR A 47 -19.24 -8.82 7.15
N ALA A 48 -18.66 -9.74 7.92
CA ALA A 48 -19.16 -11.12 8.01
C ALA A 48 -20.56 -11.19 8.65
N PHE A 49 -20.90 -10.28 9.56
CA PHE A 49 -22.24 -10.20 10.16
C PHE A 49 -23.26 -9.47 9.28
N VAL A 50 -22.89 -8.32 8.71
CA VAL A 50 -23.85 -7.47 7.96
C VAL A 50 -23.92 -7.78 6.47
N GLY A 51 -22.99 -8.58 5.94
CA GLY A 51 -22.86 -8.86 4.52
C GLY A 51 -22.13 -7.76 3.75
N ALA A 52 -21.58 -8.11 2.58
CA ALA A 52 -20.85 -7.16 1.73
C ALA A 52 -21.77 -6.07 1.14
N GLU A 53 -23.05 -6.36 0.94
CA GLU A 53 -24.05 -5.45 0.38
C GLU A 53 -24.29 -4.21 1.26
N TRP A 54 -24.10 -4.35 2.58
CA TRP A 54 -24.21 -3.25 3.54
C TRP A 54 -23.27 -2.08 3.22
N TRP A 55 -22.10 -2.38 2.64
CA TRP A 55 -21.15 -1.34 2.23
C TRP A 55 -21.56 -0.63 0.94
N ALA A 56 -22.29 -1.32 0.06
CA ALA A 56 -22.67 -0.81 -1.25
C ALA A 56 -23.95 0.05 -1.19
N GLN A 57 -24.87 -0.24 -0.28
CA GLN A 57 -26.13 0.50 -0.13
C GLN A 57 -25.93 1.94 0.40
N ASP A 58 -26.98 2.74 0.22
CA ASP A 58 -27.06 4.14 0.65
C ASP A 58 -26.83 4.25 2.17
N PHE A 59 -26.07 5.27 2.59
CA PHE A 59 -25.73 5.47 3.99
C PHE A 59 -26.97 5.60 4.89
N ALA A 60 -28.03 6.25 4.39
CA ALA A 60 -29.30 6.36 5.13
C ALA A 60 -29.97 5.00 5.40
N LYS A 61 -29.79 4.01 4.52
CA LYS A 61 -30.29 2.64 4.74
C LYS A 61 -29.40 1.86 5.72
N SER A 62 -28.10 2.09 5.67
CA SER A 62 -27.13 1.45 6.56
C SER A 62 -27.23 1.93 8.01
N LEU A 63 -27.41 3.23 8.22
CA LEU A 63 -27.51 3.85 9.55
C LEU A 63 -28.73 4.78 9.60
N PRO A 64 -29.95 4.22 9.72
CA PRO A 64 -31.20 5.00 9.63
C PRO A 64 -31.34 6.07 10.72
N PHE A 65 -30.65 5.94 11.85
CA PHE A 65 -30.61 6.94 12.91
C PHE A 65 -29.77 8.19 12.56
N LEU A 66 -28.88 8.10 11.57
CA LEU A 66 -28.06 9.19 11.03
C LEU A 66 -28.60 9.76 9.70
N SER A 67 -29.79 9.31 9.27
CA SER A 67 -30.43 9.73 8.02
C SER A 67 -30.80 11.23 7.97
N TRP A 68 -30.78 11.92 9.11
CA TRP A 68 -31.09 13.34 9.22
C TRP A 68 -30.05 14.26 8.57
N VAL A 69 -28.87 13.73 8.18
CA VAL A 69 -27.82 14.50 7.50
C VAL A 69 -27.99 14.37 5.97
N PRO A 70 -28.62 15.34 5.30
CA PRO A 70 -29.01 15.20 3.89
C PRO A 70 -27.81 15.01 2.95
N PHE A 71 -26.66 15.62 3.28
CA PHE A 71 -25.47 15.62 2.43
C PHE A 71 -24.76 14.25 2.29
N ILE A 72 -25.00 13.31 3.22
CA ILE A 72 -24.37 11.98 3.22
C ILE A 72 -25.37 10.85 2.99
N SER A 73 -26.68 11.15 3.07
CA SER A 73 -27.77 10.18 3.07
C SER A 73 -27.86 9.34 1.79
N GLU A 74 -27.64 9.96 0.62
CA GLU A 74 -27.69 9.32 -0.71
C GLU A 74 -26.34 8.76 -1.19
N ILE A 75 -25.28 8.94 -0.39
CA ILE A 75 -23.95 8.45 -0.74
C ILE A 75 -23.83 6.99 -0.28
N SER A 76 -23.21 6.14 -1.10
CA SER A 76 -22.89 4.76 -0.72
C SER A 76 -22.06 4.72 0.56
N THR A 77 -22.42 3.82 1.48
CA THR A 77 -21.83 3.70 2.82
C THR A 77 -20.30 3.59 2.78
N VAL A 78 -19.77 2.84 1.80
CA VAL A 78 -18.34 2.70 1.54
C VAL A 78 -17.62 4.03 1.35
N LYS A 79 -18.24 4.98 0.61
CA LYS A 79 -17.66 6.28 0.28
C LYS A 79 -17.70 7.22 1.48
N VAL A 80 -18.79 7.19 2.26
CA VAL A 80 -18.90 7.99 3.49
C VAL A 80 -17.83 7.57 4.49
N VAL A 81 -17.69 6.26 4.73
CA VAL A 81 -16.66 5.74 5.64
C VAL A 81 -15.25 6.06 5.14
N LEU A 82 -15.01 5.96 3.82
CA LEU A 82 -13.74 6.40 3.20
C LEU A 82 -13.43 7.87 3.48
N TYR A 83 -14.37 8.78 3.24
CA TYR A 83 -14.13 10.20 3.42
C TYR A 83 -13.87 10.55 4.89
N LEU A 84 -14.60 9.95 5.81
CA LEU A 84 -14.37 10.13 7.25
C LEU A 84 -12.98 9.60 7.66
N MET A 85 -12.60 8.44 7.17
CA MET A 85 -11.30 7.84 7.45
C MET A 85 -10.14 8.66 6.87
N ILE A 86 -10.31 9.27 5.69
CA ILE A 86 -9.32 10.19 5.13
C ILE A 86 -9.23 11.45 6.00
N ALA A 87 -10.38 12.06 6.33
CA ALA A 87 -10.44 13.31 7.08
C ALA A 87 -9.87 13.20 8.51
N PHE A 88 -10.17 12.11 9.22
CA PHE A 88 -9.84 11.94 10.63
C PHE A 88 -8.71 10.93 10.90
N GLY A 89 -8.44 10.02 9.96
CA GLY A 89 -7.35 9.05 10.07
C GLY A 89 -6.11 9.50 9.30
N VAL A 90 -6.24 9.60 7.97
CA VAL A 90 -5.09 9.82 7.08
C VAL A 90 -4.49 11.21 7.26
N ILE A 91 -5.30 12.28 7.13
CA ILE A 91 -4.78 13.65 7.17
C ILE A 91 -4.03 13.94 8.47
N PRO A 92 -4.61 13.70 9.68
CA PRO A 92 -3.90 13.96 10.92
C PRO A 92 -2.62 13.13 11.06
N THR A 93 -2.66 11.86 10.66
CA THR A 93 -1.51 10.95 10.74
C THR A 93 -0.37 11.43 9.84
N VAL A 94 -0.66 11.81 8.60
CA VAL A 94 0.35 12.34 7.68
C VAL A 94 0.93 13.65 8.20
N THR A 95 0.09 14.60 8.63
CA THR A 95 0.54 15.90 9.15
C THR A 95 1.44 15.76 10.38
N LEU A 96 1.07 14.90 11.33
CA LEU A 96 1.88 14.64 12.54
C LEU A 96 3.21 13.97 12.19
N ASN A 97 3.20 12.99 11.27
CA ASN A 97 4.43 12.32 10.85
C ASN A 97 5.39 13.25 10.11
N VAL A 98 4.90 14.08 9.19
CA VAL A 98 5.72 15.09 8.51
C VAL A 98 6.33 16.08 9.52
N SER A 99 5.54 16.54 10.48
CA SER A 99 6.01 17.44 11.54
C SER A 99 7.10 16.81 12.40
N ASN A 100 6.95 15.52 12.75
CA ASN A 100 7.95 14.78 13.54
C ASN A 100 9.25 14.57 12.76
N VAL A 101 9.14 14.18 11.49
CA VAL A 101 10.31 13.99 10.62
C VAL A 101 11.07 15.30 10.45
N HIS A 102 10.35 16.41 10.23
CA HIS A 102 10.97 17.72 10.10
C HIS A 102 11.76 18.12 11.36
N LYS A 103 11.19 17.92 12.56
CA LYS A 103 11.88 18.18 13.84
C LYS A 103 13.15 17.35 13.98
N VAL A 104 13.11 16.08 13.57
CA VAL A 104 14.22 15.13 13.72
C VAL A 104 15.34 15.39 12.72
N VAL A 105 14.98 15.71 11.48
CA VAL A 105 15.94 16.11 10.44
C VAL A 105 16.67 17.38 10.86
N GLN A 106 15.95 18.38 11.39
CA GLN A 106 16.56 19.58 11.97
C GLN A 106 17.47 19.27 13.16
N ALA A 107 17.03 18.42 14.09
CA ALA A 107 17.82 18.06 15.26
C ALA A 107 19.11 17.28 14.93
N ARG A 108 19.14 16.56 13.80
CA ARG A 108 20.30 15.74 13.37
C ARG A 108 21.15 16.39 12.27
N ASN A 109 20.89 17.64 11.88
CA ASN A 109 21.52 18.28 10.70
C ASN A 109 21.47 17.38 9.44
N GLY A 110 20.41 16.60 9.28
CA GLY A 110 20.22 15.70 8.15
C GLY A 110 19.67 16.43 6.92
N SER A 111 19.75 15.79 5.75
CA SER A 111 19.12 16.30 4.53
C SER A 111 17.69 15.80 4.39
N MET A 112 16.73 16.73 4.37
CA MET A 112 15.31 16.43 4.11
C MET A 112 15.08 15.89 2.68
N LEU A 113 15.94 16.26 1.73
CA LEU A 113 15.87 15.77 0.35
C LEU A 113 16.12 14.25 0.29
N LEU A 114 17.04 13.73 1.11
CA LEU A 114 17.31 12.30 1.19
C LEU A 114 16.11 11.54 1.78
N ALA A 115 15.34 12.17 2.67
CA ALA A 115 14.10 11.62 3.20
C ALA A 115 13.01 11.50 2.14
N LEU A 116 12.81 12.58 1.39
CA LEU A 116 11.83 12.62 0.31
C LEU A 116 12.21 11.68 -0.84
N ALA A 117 13.51 11.54 -1.13
CA ALA A 117 14.00 10.62 -2.17
C ALA A 117 13.66 9.14 -1.89
N MET A 118 13.43 8.77 -0.62
CA MET A 118 13.00 7.40 -0.27
C MET A 118 11.49 7.19 -0.40
N LEU A 119 10.71 8.26 -0.40
CA LEU A 119 9.28 8.20 -0.69
C LEU A 119 9.01 8.08 -2.20
N TYR A 120 9.99 8.48 -3.03
CA TYR A 120 9.91 8.46 -4.48
C TYR A 120 9.33 7.16 -5.08
N PRO A 121 9.85 5.95 -4.80
CA PRO A 121 9.32 4.72 -5.40
C PRO A 121 7.85 4.44 -5.02
N TYR A 122 7.41 4.86 -3.83
CA TYR A 122 6.01 4.75 -3.41
C TYR A 122 5.10 5.71 -4.20
N CYS A 123 5.52 6.97 -4.32
CA CYS A 123 4.80 7.96 -5.11
C CYS A 123 4.71 7.54 -6.59
N VAL A 124 5.79 6.98 -7.15
CA VAL A 124 5.81 6.49 -8.53
C VAL A 124 4.91 5.27 -8.71
N LEU A 125 4.90 4.32 -7.77
CA LEU A 125 3.98 3.17 -7.81
C LEU A 125 2.52 3.65 -7.79
N LEU A 126 2.15 4.49 -6.83
CA LEU A 126 0.79 5.00 -6.68
C LEU A 126 0.36 5.84 -7.89
N GLY A 127 1.20 6.81 -8.28
CA GLY A 127 0.95 7.66 -9.44
C GLY A 127 0.86 6.86 -10.74
N GLY A 128 1.70 5.84 -10.91
CA GLY A 128 1.68 4.96 -12.07
C GLY A 128 0.40 4.14 -12.17
N VAL A 129 -0.09 3.59 -11.05
CA VAL A 129 -1.36 2.85 -11.02
C VAL A 129 -2.56 3.76 -11.24
N ILE A 130 -2.57 4.96 -10.67
CA ILE A 130 -3.62 5.97 -10.92
C ILE A 130 -3.62 6.39 -12.40
N MET A 131 -2.44 6.65 -12.96
CA MET A 131 -2.28 7.00 -14.36
C MET A 131 -2.78 5.87 -15.28
N TRP A 132 -2.41 4.63 -14.98
CA TRP A 132 -2.88 3.47 -15.72
C TRP A 132 -4.40 3.33 -15.68
N HIS A 133 -5.01 3.53 -14.50
CA HIS A 133 -6.47 3.54 -14.37
C HIS A 133 -7.14 4.63 -15.21
N TYR A 134 -6.61 5.87 -15.17
CA TYR A 134 -7.19 6.98 -15.94
C TYR A 134 -7.09 6.79 -17.45
N LEU A 135 -6.00 6.16 -17.92
CA LEU A 135 -5.77 5.90 -19.33
C LEU A 135 -6.48 4.63 -19.85
N SER A 136 -6.86 3.71 -18.97
CA SER A 136 -7.47 2.44 -19.35
C SER A 136 -8.86 2.64 -20.00
N PRO A 137 -9.06 2.24 -21.27
CA PRO A 137 -10.37 2.28 -21.91
C PRO A 137 -11.37 1.24 -21.36
N SER A 138 -10.92 0.11 -20.81
CA SER A 138 -11.80 -0.99 -20.38
C SER A 138 -12.22 -0.92 -18.90
N ASP A 139 -11.87 0.17 -18.21
CA ASP A 139 -12.07 0.36 -16.77
C ASP A 139 -11.67 -0.88 -15.94
N ILE A 140 -10.36 -1.17 -15.95
CA ILE A 140 -9.80 -2.34 -15.25
C ILE A 140 -10.17 -2.36 -13.75
N MET A 141 -10.26 -1.18 -13.12
CA MET A 141 -10.55 -1.08 -11.69
C MET A 141 -12.04 -1.32 -11.38
N GLY A 142 -12.96 -0.94 -12.28
CA GLY A 142 -14.36 -1.29 -12.17
C GLY A 142 -14.63 -2.78 -12.43
N LYS A 143 -13.95 -3.36 -13.44
CA LYS A 143 -14.19 -4.74 -13.89
C LYS A 143 -13.45 -5.81 -13.09
N TYR A 144 -12.21 -5.54 -12.69
CA TYR A 144 -11.34 -6.48 -11.97
C TYR A 144 -10.65 -5.85 -10.75
N PRO A 145 -11.39 -5.23 -9.80
CA PRO A 145 -10.82 -4.53 -8.66
C PRO A 145 -9.93 -5.43 -7.78
N HIS A 146 -10.29 -6.71 -7.64
CA HIS A 146 -9.57 -7.68 -6.83
C HIS A 146 -8.13 -7.90 -7.31
N LEU A 147 -7.93 -8.00 -8.62
CA LEU A 147 -6.63 -8.27 -9.22
C LEU A 147 -5.72 -7.03 -9.14
N VAL A 148 -6.28 -5.84 -9.37
CA VAL A 148 -5.54 -4.57 -9.23
C VAL A 148 -5.04 -4.38 -7.79
N VAL A 149 -5.93 -4.63 -6.81
CA VAL A 149 -5.60 -4.56 -5.38
C VAL A 149 -4.54 -5.59 -5.00
N LEU A 150 -4.64 -6.82 -5.50
CA LEU A 150 -3.66 -7.88 -5.23
C LEU A 150 -2.27 -7.51 -5.78
N GLY A 151 -2.18 -7.19 -7.08
CA GLY A 151 -0.90 -6.90 -7.73
C GLY A 151 -0.23 -5.68 -7.11
N THR A 152 -0.98 -4.60 -6.91
CA THR A 152 -0.44 -3.37 -6.32
C THR A 152 -0.10 -3.57 -4.84
N GLY A 153 -0.86 -4.40 -4.11
CA GLY A 153 -0.57 -4.74 -2.72
C GLY A 153 0.71 -5.53 -2.52
N LEU A 154 0.97 -6.49 -3.42
CA LEU A 154 2.24 -7.25 -3.42
C LEU A 154 3.43 -6.37 -3.80
N ALA A 155 3.27 -5.50 -4.81
CA ALA A 155 4.30 -4.51 -5.17
C ALA A 155 4.63 -3.56 -4.01
N PHE A 156 3.59 -3.10 -3.31
CA PHE A 156 3.73 -2.24 -2.14
C PHE A 156 4.40 -2.96 -0.97
N GLY A 157 3.99 -4.20 -0.67
CA GLY A 157 4.59 -5.04 0.35
C GLY A 157 6.07 -5.32 0.09
N PHE A 158 6.46 -5.53 -1.18
CA PHE A 158 7.87 -5.66 -1.56
C PHE A 158 8.67 -4.39 -1.26
N LEU A 159 8.16 -3.21 -1.62
CA LEU A 159 8.83 -1.92 -1.34
C LEU A 159 9.05 -1.72 0.16
N VAL A 160 8.01 -1.97 0.96
CA VAL A 160 8.07 -1.83 2.43
C VAL A 160 9.05 -2.83 3.03
N GLY A 161 8.98 -4.09 2.60
CA GLY A 161 9.86 -5.14 3.08
C GLY A 161 11.33 -4.82 2.80
N ARG A 162 11.67 -4.37 1.58
CA ARG A 162 13.02 -3.93 1.24
C ARG A 162 13.46 -2.70 2.05
N MET A 163 12.55 -1.77 2.33
CA MET A 163 12.86 -0.59 3.14
C MET A 163 13.17 -0.95 4.59
N ILE A 164 12.40 -1.86 5.19
CA ILE A 164 12.66 -2.37 6.54
C ILE A 164 14.01 -3.09 6.58
N LEU A 165 14.29 -3.97 5.60
CA LEU A 165 15.54 -4.70 5.53
C LEU A 165 16.75 -3.75 5.41
N ALA A 166 16.67 -2.76 4.52
CA ALA A 166 17.74 -1.78 4.35
C ALA A 166 17.99 -0.96 5.63
N HIS A 167 16.96 -0.74 6.45
CA HIS A 167 17.11 -0.09 7.75
C HIS A 167 17.74 -1.01 8.79
N LEU A 168 17.29 -2.26 8.88
CA LEU A 168 17.76 -3.23 9.89
C LEU A 168 19.19 -3.72 9.62
N CYS A 169 19.57 -3.85 8.36
CA CYS A 169 20.87 -4.36 7.93
C CYS A 169 21.87 -3.25 7.58
N ASP A 170 21.51 -1.98 7.81
CA ASP A 170 22.31 -0.81 7.40
C ASP A 170 22.76 -0.85 5.91
N GLU A 171 21.95 -1.45 5.05
CA GLU A 171 22.22 -1.52 3.60
C GLU A 171 22.14 -0.10 2.99
N PRO A 172 22.96 0.24 1.98
CA PRO A 172 22.88 1.54 1.31
C PRO A 172 21.45 1.85 0.86
N LYS A 173 20.91 2.95 1.39
CA LYS A 173 19.51 3.34 1.24
C LYS A 173 19.25 3.98 -0.13
N GLY A 174 18.09 3.73 -0.75
CA GLY A 174 17.59 4.47 -1.93
C GLY A 174 17.76 3.78 -3.31
N LEU A 175 17.72 4.58 -4.39
CA LEU A 175 17.67 4.17 -5.82
C LEU A 175 18.76 3.19 -6.30
N LYS A 176 19.84 3.02 -5.54
CA LYS A 176 20.91 2.04 -5.83
C LYS A 176 20.56 0.61 -5.42
N THR A 177 19.44 0.42 -4.70
CA THR A 177 18.91 -0.90 -4.36
C THR A 177 17.86 -1.33 -5.37
N ASN A 178 17.64 -2.63 -5.51
CA ASN A 178 16.60 -3.25 -6.34
C ASN A 178 15.15 -2.85 -5.95
N MET A 179 14.92 -1.77 -5.19
CA MET A 179 13.60 -1.26 -4.80
C MET A 179 12.76 -0.83 -6.02
N CYS A 180 13.37 -0.22 -7.04
CA CYS A 180 12.64 0.18 -8.26
C CYS A 180 12.21 -1.01 -9.13
N LEU A 181 12.61 -2.24 -8.80
CA LEU A 181 12.25 -3.43 -9.58
C LEU A 181 10.73 -3.62 -9.67
N SER A 182 9.99 -3.29 -8.59
CA SER A 182 8.52 -3.36 -8.60
C SER A 182 7.87 -2.38 -9.58
N LEU A 183 8.58 -1.34 -10.00
CA LEU A 183 8.07 -0.31 -10.91
C LEU A 183 8.24 -0.69 -12.38
N LEU A 184 9.09 -1.67 -12.72
CA LEU A 184 9.45 -1.97 -14.11
C LEU A 184 8.28 -2.35 -15.00
N TYR A 185 7.23 -2.96 -14.44
CA TYR A 185 6.07 -3.37 -15.21
C TYR A 185 5.12 -2.20 -15.54
N LEU A 186 5.11 -1.14 -14.73
CA LEU A 186 4.15 -0.02 -14.87
C LEU A 186 4.31 0.75 -16.19
N PRO A 187 5.52 1.10 -16.67
CA PRO A 187 5.68 1.75 -17.97
C PRO A 187 5.07 0.98 -19.13
N PHE A 188 5.21 -0.36 -19.14
CA PHE A 188 4.60 -1.20 -20.17
C PHE A 188 3.07 -1.15 -20.10
N ALA A 189 2.51 -1.26 -18.89
CA ALA A 189 1.06 -1.21 -18.68
C ALA A 189 0.47 0.15 -19.10
N ILE A 190 1.13 1.25 -18.72
CA ILE A 190 0.74 2.63 -19.09
C ILE A 190 0.86 2.82 -20.60
N ALA A 191 1.96 2.37 -21.22
CA ALA A 191 2.16 2.48 -22.66
C ALA A 191 1.08 1.72 -23.44
N ASN A 192 0.71 0.51 -23.01
CA ASN A 192 -0.34 -0.28 -23.64
C ASN A 192 -1.70 0.43 -23.60
N SER A 193 -2.10 0.97 -22.45
CA SER A 193 -3.35 1.72 -22.32
C SER A 193 -3.30 3.06 -23.08
N LEU A 194 -2.14 3.72 -23.14
CA LEU A 194 -1.96 4.94 -23.93
C LEU A 194 -2.09 4.65 -25.45
N THR A 195 -1.49 3.57 -25.95
CA THR A 195 -1.67 3.16 -27.35
C THR A 195 -3.12 2.84 -27.66
N ALA A 196 -3.84 2.20 -26.74
CA ALA A 196 -5.27 1.95 -26.91
C ALA A 196 -6.06 3.26 -27.08
N ARG A 197 -5.74 4.30 -26.30
CA ARG A 197 -6.38 5.62 -26.41
C ARG A 197 -6.07 6.34 -27.72
N LEU A 198 -4.85 6.16 -28.25
CA LEU A 198 -4.42 6.78 -29.50
C LEU A 198 -4.93 6.06 -30.76
N ASN A 199 -5.30 4.78 -30.64
CA ASN A 199 -5.68 3.92 -31.77
C ASN A 199 -7.18 3.53 -31.74
N ASP A 200 -8.05 4.52 -31.54
CA ASP A 200 -9.52 4.38 -31.51
C ASP A 200 -10.05 3.33 -30.51
N GLY A 201 -9.34 3.12 -29.40
CA GLY A 201 -9.75 2.20 -28.34
C GLY A 201 -9.32 0.75 -28.54
N VAL A 202 -8.52 0.44 -29.57
CA VAL A 202 -8.00 -0.92 -29.79
C VAL A 202 -6.65 -1.07 -29.08
N PRO A 203 -6.58 -1.80 -27.95
CA PRO A 203 -5.31 -2.02 -27.25
C PRO A 203 -4.40 -2.97 -28.03
N LEU A 204 -3.08 -2.79 -27.91
CA LEU A 204 -2.07 -3.70 -28.49
C LEU A 204 -2.16 -5.09 -27.86
N VAL A 205 -2.32 -5.13 -26.54
CA VAL A 205 -2.57 -6.34 -25.75
C VAL A 205 -3.81 -6.10 -24.91
N ASP A 206 -4.73 -7.06 -24.89
CA ASP A 206 -5.91 -7.00 -24.04
C ASP A 206 -5.52 -6.73 -22.58
N GLU A 207 -6.16 -5.72 -22.00
CA GLU A 207 -5.87 -5.17 -20.68
C GLU A 207 -5.96 -6.22 -19.57
N LEU A 208 -6.79 -7.26 -19.74
CA LEU A 208 -6.85 -8.39 -18.80
C LEU A 208 -5.52 -9.15 -18.75
N TRP A 209 -4.91 -9.42 -19.90
CA TRP A 209 -3.61 -10.11 -19.96
C TRP A 209 -2.50 -9.25 -19.39
N VAL A 210 -2.55 -7.94 -19.62
CA VAL A 210 -1.61 -6.99 -19.00
C VAL A 210 -1.77 -6.99 -17.48
N LEU A 211 -2.99 -7.03 -16.96
CA LEU A 211 -3.26 -7.12 -15.52
C LEU A 211 -2.81 -8.45 -14.90
N LEU A 212 -3.06 -9.57 -15.58
CA LEU A 212 -2.60 -10.88 -15.13
C LEU A 212 -1.07 -10.95 -15.13
N GLY A 213 -0.42 -10.40 -16.15
CA GLY A 213 1.03 -10.28 -16.20
C GLY A 213 1.57 -9.41 -15.05
N TYR A 214 0.89 -8.30 -14.71
CA TYR A 214 1.25 -7.46 -13.57
C TYR A 214 1.14 -8.23 -12.24
N CYS A 215 0.05 -8.98 -12.04
CA CYS A 215 -0.14 -9.81 -10.86
C CYS A 215 0.94 -10.89 -10.77
N LEU A 216 1.21 -11.60 -11.86
CA LEU A 216 2.23 -12.65 -11.89
C LEU A 216 3.63 -12.09 -11.60
N PHE A 217 3.97 -10.95 -12.21
CA PHE A 217 5.22 -10.24 -11.97
C PHE A 217 5.39 -9.88 -10.49
N THR A 218 4.37 -9.28 -9.89
CA THR A 218 4.40 -8.83 -8.48
C THR A 218 4.42 -10.01 -7.50
N VAL A 219 3.70 -11.10 -7.78
CA VAL A 219 3.80 -12.36 -7.02
C VAL A 219 5.22 -12.92 -7.08
N GLY A 220 5.79 -13.06 -8.28
CA GLY A 220 7.14 -13.59 -8.46
C GLY A 220 8.18 -12.75 -7.73
N LEU A 221 8.08 -11.42 -7.85
CA LEU A 221 8.96 -10.47 -7.17
C LEU A 221 8.87 -10.60 -5.64
N TYR A 222 7.66 -10.68 -5.09
CA TYR A 222 7.46 -10.81 -3.65
C TYR A 222 7.94 -12.15 -3.11
N LEU A 223 7.64 -13.25 -3.81
CA LEU A 223 8.10 -14.59 -3.41
C LEU A 223 9.63 -14.71 -3.46
N HIS A 224 10.26 -14.17 -4.50
CA HIS A 224 11.71 -14.11 -4.57
C HIS A 224 12.27 -13.32 -3.39
N PHE A 225 11.73 -12.15 -3.10
CA PHE A 225 12.14 -11.35 -1.94
C PHE A 225 12.00 -12.11 -0.62
N ALA A 226 10.83 -12.70 -0.36
CA ALA A 226 10.57 -13.44 0.87
C ALA A 226 11.53 -14.63 1.03
N THR A 227 11.75 -15.40 -0.02
CA THR A 227 12.64 -16.56 0.00
C THR A 227 14.11 -16.16 0.17
N SER A 228 14.57 -15.08 -0.47
CA SER A 228 15.92 -14.55 -0.26
C SER A 228 16.15 -14.12 1.19
N VAL A 229 15.22 -13.34 1.76
CA VAL A 229 15.33 -12.89 3.17
C VAL A 229 15.37 -14.07 4.13
N ILE A 230 14.49 -15.06 3.92
CA ILE A 230 14.49 -16.28 4.72
C ILE A 230 15.85 -16.99 4.62
N HIS A 231 16.38 -17.13 3.41
CA HIS A 231 17.66 -17.81 3.18
C HIS A 231 18.83 -17.08 3.83
N GLU A 232 18.89 -15.75 3.69
CA GLU A 232 19.92 -14.91 4.31
C GLU A 232 19.90 -15.00 5.83
N ILE A 233 18.71 -14.90 6.45
CA ILE A 233 18.56 -15.01 7.91
C ILE A 233 18.91 -16.41 8.40
N THR A 234 18.45 -17.46 7.72
CA THR A 234 18.74 -18.85 8.09
C THR A 234 20.21 -19.19 7.93
N ALA A 235 20.87 -18.71 6.88
CA ALA A 235 22.30 -18.86 6.66
C ALA A 235 23.12 -18.10 7.71
N ALA A 236 22.74 -16.87 8.05
CA ALA A 236 23.42 -16.07 9.07
C ALA A 236 23.29 -16.66 10.48
N LEU A 237 22.13 -17.26 10.80
CA LEU A 237 21.88 -17.88 12.10
C LEU A 237 22.35 -19.35 12.18
N GLY A 238 22.62 -19.99 11.05
CA GLY A 238 22.93 -21.41 10.98
C GLY A 238 21.76 -22.33 11.35
N ILE A 239 20.52 -21.85 11.22
CA ILE A 239 19.30 -22.59 11.60
C ILE A 239 18.48 -22.89 10.34
N CYS A 240 17.98 -24.12 10.18
CA CYS A 240 17.02 -24.42 9.12
C CYS A 240 15.63 -23.87 9.46
N CYS A 241 14.99 -23.15 8.54
CA CYS A 241 13.62 -22.68 8.71
C CYS A 241 12.69 -23.85 9.07
N PHE A 242 11.85 -23.65 10.10
CA PHE A 242 10.91 -24.64 10.66
C PHE A 242 11.53 -25.86 11.37
N ARG A 243 12.84 -25.85 11.67
CA ARG A 243 13.48 -26.88 12.50
C ARG A 243 13.98 -26.28 13.82
N ILE A 244 13.34 -26.63 14.93
CA ILE A 244 13.80 -26.24 16.27
C ILE A 244 15.00 -27.10 16.63
N THR A 245 16.19 -26.51 16.70
CA THR A 245 17.39 -27.16 17.24
C THR A 245 17.30 -27.19 18.76
N ARG A 246 17.50 -28.37 19.36
CA ARG A 246 17.52 -28.53 20.83
C ARG A 246 18.78 -27.86 21.37
N LYS A 247 18.63 -26.95 22.33
CA LYS A 247 19.77 -26.32 23.01
C LYS A 247 20.47 -27.40 23.83
N GLU A 248 21.74 -27.68 23.54
CA GLU A 248 22.56 -28.51 24.43
C GLU A 248 22.80 -27.71 25.72
N ALA A 249 22.58 -28.38 26.86
CA ALA A 249 22.62 -27.80 28.20
C ALA A 249 24.04 -27.78 28.76
#